data_AF-A0A8T5RHD3-F1
#
_entry.id   AF-A0A8T5RHD3-F1
#
_cell.length_a   1.000
_cell.length_b   1.000
_cell.length_c   1.000
_cell.angle_alpha   90.00
_cell.angle_beta   90.00
_cell.angle_gamma   90.00
#
_symmetry.space_group_name_H-M   'P 1'
#
loop_
_entity.id
_entity.type
_entity.pdbx_description
1 polymer ?
#
loop_
_entity_poly.entity_id
_entity_poly.type
_entity_poly.pdbx_seq_one_letter_code
_entity_poly.pdbx_strand_id
1 'polypeptide(L)'
;MKIRRNRLNEAIISVFNSRILFSFIVSLISCFIILFQIINLNISGFIAYFSSIFTILFLPFYPLFFILFRSMKINLLEKLALTIILNLSFYILVGYFGSLVGFIITANYFLILVIITYLITFLYSIIKLNNSGYQGFLIIKKNSANYSEFCNNFSLLRFLRKKVSINSILLVIFLTFICLFNLFSASVFLGTDSWLHVSIIRFISEMNIIPYDEYFGAMGLHIYSAVFHFFSGMDILLIPKYFVIYTIPISTMILYIILKRIFKNQNLAIFGVFILEFSSLGFGGIMHLFWPESLAILQGLTIFFILYLRISEFVKSKTITKEKIIANMVISYGLIIIIFLSALMTHSLVSIILLISFMWVFLIFFLKDFRRGIDFIILCVLIGIFLIFYSLNIGTGHFLVFSSFGQLPIFYYFLLILGMIIILFPIIRKFYKIINFGDVDFFELDSQEFKKYQDLESKIIIPLSFIIVSFLSIIFMIGNFLSLNLDIISAITAIEIFIFAFFAVWGFIIFQQFSHGRILFIW
;
A
#
# COMPACT_ATOMS: atom_id res chain seq x y z
N MET A 1 37.01 -0.54 31.68
CA MET A 1 35.89 0.16 31.01
C MET A 1 35.70 -0.22 29.53
N LYS A 2 36.75 -0.24 28.70
CA LYS A 2 36.72 -0.64 27.27
C LYS A 2 36.16 -2.07 27.03
N ILE A 3 36.53 -3.04 27.88
CA ILE A 3 36.09 -4.45 27.78
C ILE A 3 34.59 -4.61 28.08
N ARG A 4 34.03 -3.87 29.06
CA ARG A 4 32.57 -3.88 29.34
C ARG A 4 31.76 -3.26 28.20
N ARG A 5 32.29 -2.21 27.55
CA ARG A 5 31.67 -1.59 26.36
C ARG A 5 31.65 -2.55 25.17
N ASN A 6 32.71 -3.32 24.96
CA ASN A 6 32.76 -4.34 23.91
C ASN A 6 31.77 -5.49 24.16
N ARG A 7 31.63 -5.99 25.40
CA ARG A 7 30.66 -7.04 25.71
C ARG A 7 29.19 -6.59 25.58
N LEU A 8 28.88 -5.35 25.97
CA LEU A 8 27.54 -4.78 25.77
C LEU A 8 27.25 -4.61 24.27
N ASN A 9 28.21 -4.09 23.50
CA ASN A 9 28.08 -3.96 22.05
C ASN A 9 27.93 -5.34 21.39
N GLU A 10 28.68 -6.35 21.81
CA GLU A 10 28.57 -7.72 21.30
C GLU A 10 27.21 -8.35 21.64
N ALA A 11 26.69 -8.13 22.84
CA ALA A 11 25.37 -8.61 23.24
C ALA A 11 24.25 -7.91 22.45
N ILE A 12 24.33 -6.58 22.29
CA ILE A 12 23.40 -5.80 21.47
C ILE A 12 23.47 -6.29 20.02
N ILE A 13 24.66 -6.41 19.44
CA ILE A 13 24.83 -6.86 18.06
C ILE A 13 24.36 -8.32 17.90
N SER A 14 24.54 -9.17 18.91
CA SER A 14 24.03 -10.54 18.94
C SER A 14 22.51 -10.59 18.88
N VAL A 15 21.82 -9.81 19.73
CA VAL A 15 20.35 -9.73 19.76
C VAL A 15 19.81 -9.11 18.47
N PHE A 16 20.47 -8.07 17.94
CA PHE A 16 20.13 -7.47 16.63
C PHE A 16 20.41 -8.40 15.45
N ASN A 17 21.39 -9.31 15.56
CA ASN A 17 21.70 -10.31 14.55
C ASN A 17 20.71 -11.47 14.59
N SER A 18 20.21 -11.86 15.77
CA SER A 18 19.08 -12.79 15.93
C SER A 18 17.74 -12.06 15.75
N ARG A 19 17.53 -11.41 14.59
CA ARG A 19 16.32 -10.61 14.26
C ARG A 19 15.01 -11.35 14.58
N ILE A 20 15.01 -12.66 14.43
CA ILE A 20 13.87 -13.55 14.68
C ILE A 20 13.57 -13.66 16.18
N LEU A 21 14.58 -13.93 17.01
CA LEU A 21 14.42 -14.06 18.46
C LEU A 21 14.01 -12.73 19.09
N PHE A 22 14.64 -11.63 18.66
CA PHE A 22 14.26 -10.29 19.12
C PHE A 22 12.80 -9.98 18.76
N SER A 23 12.40 -10.23 17.51
CA SER A 23 10.99 -10.05 17.11
C SER A 23 10.06 -10.93 17.93
N PHE A 24 10.41 -12.18 18.20
CA PHE A 24 9.58 -13.09 19.00
C PHE A 24 9.37 -12.58 20.42
N ILE A 25 10.44 -12.13 21.08
CA ILE A 25 10.38 -11.57 22.43
C ILE A 25 9.51 -10.30 22.45
N VAL A 26 9.72 -9.38 21.49
CA VAL A 26 8.92 -8.15 21.40
C VAL A 26 7.45 -8.48 21.14
N SER A 27 7.15 -9.41 20.22
CA SER A 27 5.78 -9.86 19.94
C SER A 27 5.09 -10.45 21.17
N LEU A 28 5.79 -11.30 21.93
CA LEU A 28 5.24 -11.85 23.18
C LEU A 28 4.97 -10.76 24.20
N ILE A 29 5.94 -9.87 24.44
CA ILE A 29 5.80 -8.76 25.39
C ILE A 29 4.60 -7.88 25.00
N SER A 30 4.45 -7.53 23.72
CA SER A 30 3.31 -6.74 23.24
C SER A 30 1.98 -7.46 23.45
N CYS A 31 1.89 -8.77 23.18
CA CYS A 31 0.67 -9.55 23.44
C CYS A 31 0.33 -9.61 24.94
N PHE A 32 1.34 -9.77 25.82
CA PHE A 32 1.14 -9.76 27.27
C PHE A 32 0.65 -8.40 27.77
N ILE A 33 1.21 -7.30 27.25
CA ILE A 33 0.78 -5.95 27.61
C ILE A 33 -0.68 -5.71 27.20
N ILE A 34 -1.08 -6.13 26.00
CA ILE A 34 -2.48 -6.02 25.55
C ILE A 34 -3.39 -6.89 26.42
N LEU A 35 -2.97 -8.12 26.78
CA LEU A 35 -3.74 -8.97 27.68
C LEU A 35 -3.98 -8.30 29.04
N PHE A 36 -2.92 -7.72 29.62
CA PHE A 36 -3.03 -6.97 30.88
C PHE A 36 -3.95 -5.76 30.76
N GLN A 37 -3.91 -5.06 29.62
CA GLN A 37 -4.81 -3.95 29.36
C GLN A 37 -6.28 -4.39 29.26
N ILE A 38 -6.56 -5.50 28.57
CA ILE A 38 -7.92 -6.05 28.46
C ILE A 38 -8.48 -6.45 29.82
N ILE A 39 -7.63 -6.88 30.76
CA ILE A 39 -8.01 -7.24 32.14
C ILE A 39 -7.99 -6.00 33.07
N ASN A 40 -7.86 -4.78 32.52
CA ASN A 40 -7.83 -3.51 33.26
C ASN A 40 -6.69 -3.38 34.29
N LEU A 41 -5.53 -4.01 34.04
CA LEU A 41 -4.34 -3.78 34.85
C LEU A 41 -3.68 -2.45 34.48
N ASN A 42 -3.23 -1.71 35.49
CA ASN A 42 -2.71 -0.36 35.33
C ASN A 42 -1.29 -0.39 34.71
N ILE A 43 -1.22 -0.31 33.38
CA ILE A 43 0.01 -0.19 32.60
C ILE A 43 0.21 1.27 32.21
N SER A 44 1.45 1.74 32.11
CA SER A 44 1.69 3.08 31.59
C SER A 44 1.10 3.22 30.17
N GLY A 45 0.31 4.27 29.96
CA GLY A 45 -0.43 4.47 28.70
C GLY A 45 0.46 4.45 27.46
N PHE A 46 1.70 4.96 27.57
CA PHE A 46 2.67 4.92 26.47
C PHE A 46 3.05 3.49 26.06
N ILE A 47 3.32 2.59 27.03
CA ILE A 47 3.71 1.21 26.77
C ILE A 47 2.52 0.43 26.17
N ALA A 48 1.31 0.71 26.65
CA ALA A 48 0.07 0.18 26.10
C ALA A 48 -0.08 0.59 24.62
N TYR A 49 -0.09 1.88 24.32
CA TYR A 49 -0.25 2.38 22.94
C TYR A 49 0.82 1.84 21.98
N PHE A 50 2.08 1.80 22.40
CA PHE A 50 3.15 1.23 21.59
C PHE A 50 2.89 -0.25 21.29
N SER A 51 2.46 -1.03 22.29
CA SER A 51 2.18 -2.46 22.14
C SER A 51 0.98 -2.73 21.25
N SER A 52 -0.08 -1.91 21.35
CA SER A 52 -1.26 -1.96 20.49
C SER A 52 -0.88 -1.69 19.04
N ILE A 53 -0.17 -0.57 18.79
CA ILE A 53 0.30 -0.21 17.44
C ILE A 53 1.21 -1.31 16.89
N PHE A 54 2.16 -1.81 17.68
CA PHE A 54 3.05 -2.88 17.24
C PHE A 54 2.28 -4.15 16.86
N THR A 55 1.30 -4.54 17.67
CA THR A 55 0.49 -5.73 17.43
C THR A 55 -0.35 -5.57 16.17
N ILE A 56 -1.05 -4.46 16.02
CA ILE A 56 -1.91 -4.18 14.85
C ILE A 56 -1.09 -4.10 13.56
N LEU A 57 0.08 -3.44 13.61
CA LEU A 57 0.90 -3.24 12.41
C LEU A 57 1.74 -4.45 12.00
N PHE A 58 2.22 -5.24 12.97
CA PHE A 58 3.22 -6.29 12.69
C PHE A 58 2.72 -7.70 12.94
N LEU A 59 1.71 -7.93 13.77
CA LEU A 59 1.18 -9.26 14.03
C LEU A 59 -0.14 -9.50 13.29
N PRO A 60 -0.40 -10.74 12.84
CA PRO A 60 0.40 -11.95 13.03
C PRO A 60 1.48 -12.21 11.97
N PHE A 61 1.58 -11.44 10.88
CA PHE A 61 2.35 -11.85 9.68
C PHE A 61 3.82 -11.44 9.61
N TYR A 62 4.37 -10.78 10.63
CA TYR A 62 5.81 -10.49 10.66
C TYR A 62 6.72 -11.70 10.33
N PRO A 63 6.50 -12.92 10.87
CA PRO A 63 7.32 -14.09 10.55
C PRO A 63 7.34 -14.40 9.04
N LEU A 64 6.22 -14.20 8.36
CA LEU A 64 6.07 -14.57 6.96
C LEU A 64 6.95 -13.72 6.03
N PHE A 65 6.98 -12.40 6.20
CA PHE A 65 7.77 -11.54 5.31
C PHE A 65 9.25 -11.47 5.67
N PHE A 66 9.58 -11.51 6.96
CA PHE A 66 10.97 -11.35 7.41
C PHE A 66 11.73 -12.67 7.53
N ILE A 67 11.02 -13.81 7.66
CA ILE A 67 11.61 -15.14 7.81
C ILE A 67 11.39 -16.00 6.56
N LEU A 68 10.13 -16.22 6.15
CA LEU A 68 9.80 -17.15 5.06
C LEU A 68 10.14 -16.62 3.66
N PHE A 69 9.91 -15.33 3.42
CA PHE A 69 10.14 -14.68 2.11
C PHE A 69 11.47 -13.93 2.04
N ARG A 70 12.51 -14.46 2.69
CA ARG A 70 13.88 -13.93 2.56
C ARG A 70 14.46 -14.06 1.15
N SER A 71 14.00 -15.05 0.37
CA SER A 71 14.49 -15.34 -0.99
C SER A 71 13.88 -14.47 -2.08
N MET A 72 12.76 -13.79 -1.83
CA MET A 72 12.18 -12.88 -2.82
C MET A 72 13.08 -11.64 -2.94
N LYS A 73 13.21 -11.08 -4.15
CA LYS A 73 13.94 -9.84 -4.44
C LYS A 73 13.21 -8.59 -3.89
N ILE A 74 12.72 -8.69 -2.67
CA ILE A 74 11.90 -7.70 -1.96
C ILE A 74 12.75 -7.12 -0.82
N ASN A 75 12.86 -5.79 -0.78
CA ASN A 75 13.68 -5.09 0.21
C ASN A 75 12.97 -4.98 1.58
N LEU A 76 13.66 -4.41 2.59
CA LEU A 76 13.12 -4.30 3.95
C LEU A 76 11.85 -3.45 4.02
N LEU A 77 11.81 -2.29 3.34
CA LEU A 77 10.65 -1.39 3.35
C LEU A 77 9.44 -2.06 2.70
N GLU A 78 9.66 -2.75 1.59
CA GLU A 78 8.62 -3.51 0.90
C GLU A 78 8.02 -4.62 1.77
N LYS A 79 8.86 -5.30 2.56
CA LYS A 79 8.40 -6.29 3.54
C LYS A 79 7.57 -5.65 4.65
N LEU A 80 7.97 -4.48 5.14
CA LEU A 80 7.22 -3.75 6.16
C LEU A 80 5.84 -3.35 5.63
N ALA A 81 5.77 -2.76 4.42
CA ALA A 81 4.51 -2.38 3.78
C ALA A 81 3.57 -3.57 3.57
N LEU A 82 4.09 -4.67 3.01
CA LEU A 82 3.30 -5.89 2.82
C LEU A 82 2.83 -6.50 4.14
N THR A 83 3.66 -6.46 5.19
CA THR A 83 3.28 -6.95 6.53
C THR A 83 2.11 -6.14 7.08
N ILE A 84 2.21 -4.81 7.05
CA ILE A 84 1.19 -3.90 7.57
C ILE A 84 -0.14 -4.09 6.84
N ILE A 85 -0.12 -4.11 5.51
CA ILE A 85 -1.35 -4.27 4.72
C ILE A 85 -1.95 -5.67 4.86
N LEU A 86 -1.13 -6.71 5.01
CA LEU A 86 -1.64 -8.05 5.26
C LEU A 86 -2.25 -8.19 6.67
N ASN A 87 -1.67 -7.54 7.68
CA ASN A 87 -2.25 -7.52 9.03
C ASN A 87 -3.57 -6.74 9.07
N LEU A 88 -3.61 -5.54 8.46
CA LEU A 88 -4.85 -4.80 8.20
C LEU A 88 -5.91 -5.72 7.58
N SER A 89 -5.54 -6.44 6.52
CA SER A 89 -6.45 -7.35 5.82
C SER A 89 -6.91 -8.50 6.70
N PHE A 90 -6.04 -9.03 7.56
CA PHE A 90 -6.38 -10.09 8.50
C PHE A 90 -7.41 -9.64 9.53
N TYR A 91 -7.22 -8.49 10.18
CA TYR A 91 -8.19 -8.00 11.16
C TYR A 91 -9.57 -7.80 10.55
N ILE A 92 -9.63 -7.22 9.35
CA ILE A 92 -10.89 -7.02 8.63
C ILE A 92 -11.55 -8.35 8.32
N LEU A 93 -10.84 -9.30 7.69
CA LEU A 93 -11.42 -10.59 7.31
C LEU A 93 -11.85 -11.42 8.51
N VAL A 94 -11.04 -11.46 9.55
CA VAL A 94 -11.32 -12.22 10.77
C VAL A 94 -12.49 -11.63 11.55
N GLY A 95 -12.60 -10.30 11.64
CA GLY A 95 -13.77 -9.66 12.23
C GLY A 95 -15.02 -9.94 11.40
N TYR A 96 -14.93 -9.69 10.09
CA TYR A 96 -16.07 -9.80 9.18
C TYR A 96 -16.62 -11.23 9.10
N PHE A 97 -15.78 -12.23 8.80
CA PHE A 97 -16.22 -13.61 8.71
C PHE A 97 -16.48 -14.24 10.08
N GLY A 98 -15.77 -13.82 11.13
CA GLY A 98 -16.02 -14.26 12.49
C GLY A 98 -17.45 -14.01 12.93
N SER A 99 -17.89 -12.77 12.77
CA SER A 99 -19.26 -12.36 13.12
C SER A 99 -20.30 -13.02 12.22
N LEU A 100 -20.02 -13.25 10.94
CA LEU A 100 -20.91 -14.02 10.05
C LEU A 100 -21.12 -15.46 10.51
N VAL A 101 -20.10 -16.08 11.11
CA VAL A 101 -20.18 -17.44 11.69
C VAL A 101 -20.84 -17.43 13.07
N GLY A 102 -21.15 -16.25 13.62
CA GLY A 102 -21.80 -16.08 14.92
C GLY A 102 -20.85 -15.88 16.09
N PHE A 103 -19.56 -15.62 15.86
CA PHE A 103 -18.64 -15.26 16.94
C PHE A 103 -18.88 -13.83 17.43
N ILE A 104 -18.84 -13.68 18.75
CA ILE A 104 -18.92 -12.38 19.42
C ILE A 104 -17.60 -11.63 19.23
N ILE A 105 -17.65 -10.43 18.66
CA ILE A 105 -16.47 -9.64 18.28
C ILE A 105 -15.99 -8.83 19.48
N THR A 106 -15.00 -9.36 20.19
CA THR A 106 -14.40 -8.76 21.38
C THR A 106 -12.89 -8.56 21.23
N ALA A 107 -12.29 -7.81 22.15
CA ALA A 107 -10.82 -7.70 22.26
C ALA A 107 -10.15 -9.10 22.40
N ASN A 108 -10.73 -9.97 23.23
CA ASN A 108 -10.23 -11.34 23.43
C ASN A 108 -10.30 -12.18 22.16
N TYR A 109 -11.40 -12.08 21.40
CA TYR A 109 -11.57 -12.76 20.12
C TYR A 109 -10.41 -12.42 19.16
N PHE A 110 -10.13 -11.13 18.96
CA PHE A 110 -9.03 -10.72 18.09
C PHE A 110 -7.66 -11.12 18.65
N LEU A 111 -7.42 -10.95 19.95
CA LEU A 111 -6.13 -11.28 20.56
C LEU A 111 -5.80 -12.77 20.42
N ILE A 112 -6.76 -13.66 20.69
CA ILE A 112 -6.58 -15.11 20.55
C ILE A 112 -6.22 -15.47 19.11
N LEU A 113 -6.93 -14.91 18.13
CA LEU A 113 -6.67 -15.20 16.72
C LEU A 113 -5.32 -14.66 16.25
N VAL A 114 -4.90 -13.49 16.73
CA VAL A 114 -3.54 -12.97 16.50
C VAL A 114 -2.50 -13.94 17.06
N ILE A 115 -2.65 -14.37 18.31
CA ILE A 115 -1.69 -15.29 18.96
C ILE A 115 -1.62 -16.62 18.22
N ILE A 116 -2.77 -17.25 17.92
CA ILE A 116 -2.82 -18.54 17.21
C ILE A 116 -2.15 -18.40 15.83
N THR A 117 -2.54 -17.39 15.05
CA THR A 117 -1.99 -17.20 13.70
C THR A 117 -0.50 -16.87 13.74
N TYR A 118 -0.06 -16.07 14.72
CA TYR A 118 1.35 -15.77 14.93
C TYR A 118 2.15 -17.02 15.26
N LEU A 119 1.67 -17.86 16.19
CA LEU A 119 2.33 -19.11 16.55
C LEU A 119 2.42 -20.07 15.37
N ILE A 120 1.34 -20.22 14.58
CA ILE A 120 1.34 -21.06 13.38
C ILE A 120 2.37 -20.56 12.36
N THR A 121 2.36 -19.27 12.03
CA THR A 121 3.30 -18.70 11.05
C THR A 121 4.74 -18.73 11.55
N PHE A 122 4.97 -18.55 12.84
CA PHE A 122 6.27 -18.66 13.48
C PHE A 122 6.81 -20.11 13.47
N LEU A 123 5.99 -21.09 13.88
CA LEU A 123 6.35 -22.51 13.84
C LEU A 123 6.67 -22.97 12.41
N TYR A 124 5.82 -22.62 11.45
CA TYR A 124 6.08 -22.91 10.04
C TYR A 124 7.39 -22.26 9.55
N SER A 125 7.69 -21.04 10.00
CA SER A 125 8.95 -20.35 9.71
C SER A 125 10.17 -21.11 10.25
N ILE A 126 10.09 -21.64 11.47
CA ILE A 126 11.15 -22.44 12.08
C ILE A 126 11.37 -23.74 11.30
N ILE A 127 10.30 -24.48 10.98
CA ILE A 127 10.38 -25.75 10.25
C ILE A 127 11.07 -25.54 8.88
N LYS A 128 10.66 -24.51 8.13
CA LYS A 128 11.25 -24.22 6.83
C LYS A 128 12.73 -23.85 6.91
N LEU A 129 13.13 -23.09 7.93
CA LEU A 129 14.54 -22.75 8.15
C LEU A 129 15.38 -23.99 8.44
N ASN A 130 14.88 -24.90 9.28
CA ASN A 130 15.60 -26.12 9.65
C ASN A 130 15.83 -27.03 8.42
N ASN A 131 14.81 -27.20 7.57
CA ASN A 131 14.89 -28.02 6.36
C ASN A 131 15.83 -27.45 5.29
N SER A 132 16.10 -26.15 5.30
CA SER A 132 16.99 -25.50 4.32
C SER A 132 18.49 -25.64 4.65
N GLY A 133 18.86 -26.43 5.68
CA GLY A 133 20.24 -26.57 6.15
C GLY A 133 20.81 -25.28 6.76
N TYR A 134 19.94 -24.30 7.02
CA TYR A 134 20.33 -22.96 7.44
C TYR A 134 20.57 -22.93 8.95
N GLN A 135 21.82 -23.09 9.37
CA GLN A 135 22.27 -23.02 10.77
C GLN A 135 22.26 -21.59 11.37
N GLY A 136 21.72 -20.59 10.67
CA GLY A 136 21.77 -19.19 11.10
C GLY A 136 20.76 -18.79 12.18
N PHE A 137 20.13 -19.76 12.87
CA PHE A 137 19.21 -19.46 13.97
C PHE A 137 19.95 -18.93 15.21
N LEU A 138 21.21 -19.35 15.43
CA LEU A 138 21.99 -19.04 16.63
C LEU A 138 23.48 -18.71 16.38
N ILE A 139 23.99 -18.86 15.15
CA ILE A 139 25.44 -18.77 14.91
C ILE A 139 25.77 -17.48 14.15
N ILE A 140 26.17 -16.45 14.89
CA ILE A 140 27.06 -15.42 14.37
C ILE A 140 28.30 -16.17 13.89
N LYS A 141 28.62 -16.13 12.59
CA LYS A 141 29.94 -16.55 12.11
C LYS A 141 30.97 -15.63 12.77
N LYS A 142 31.50 -16.05 13.93
CA LYS A 142 32.52 -15.36 14.72
C LYS A 142 33.88 -15.28 14.02
N ASN A 143 34.05 -15.95 12.88
CA ASN A 143 35.32 -16.02 12.19
C ASN A 143 35.36 -15.05 11.00
N SER A 144 35.63 -13.78 11.28
CA SER A 144 36.37 -12.92 10.35
C SER A 144 36.98 -11.73 11.11
N ALA A 145 38.25 -11.43 10.87
CA ALA A 145 38.91 -10.23 11.40
C ALA A 145 38.13 -8.93 11.11
N ASN A 146 37.36 -8.94 10.01
CA ASN A 146 36.45 -7.87 9.61
C ASN A 146 35.29 -7.61 10.59
N TYR A 147 34.85 -8.61 11.37
CA TYR A 147 33.73 -8.44 12.31
C TYR A 147 34.13 -7.66 13.56
N SER A 148 35.29 -7.96 14.14
CA SER A 148 35.84 -7.19 15.27
C SER A 148 36.15 -5.75 14.88
N GLU A 149 36.67 -5.54 13.67
CA GLU A 149 36.95 -4.20 13.15
C GLU A 149 35.66 -3.42 12.84
N PHE A 150 34.63 -4.07 12.27
CA PHE A 150 33.31 -3.49 12.12
C PHE A 150 32.70 -3.08 13.46
N CYS A 151 32.74 -3.94 14.49
CA CYS A 151 32.20 -3.63 15.81
C CYS A 151 32.92 -2.46 16.48
N ASN A 152 34.24 -2.35 16.30
CA ASN A 152 35.04 -1.26 16.86
C ASN A 152 34.81 0.08 16.15
N ASN A 153 34.47 0.05 14.85
CA ASN A 153 34.26 1.24 14.01
C ASN A 153 32.78 1.58 13.75
N PHE A 154 31.84 0.78 14.27
CA PHE A 154 30.41 1.00 14.05
C PHE A 154 29.93 2.25 14.79
N SER A 155 29.40 3.20 14.02
CA SER A 155 28.61 4.32 14.52
C SER A 155 27.26 4.29 13.83
N LEU A 156 26.19 4.15 14.61
CA LEU A 156 24.81 4.19 14.12
C LEU A 156 24.57 5.45 13.29
N LEU A 157 25.10 6.59 13.74
CA LEU A 157 24.93 7.90 13.11
C LEU A 157 25.64 7.97 11.74
N ARG A 158 26.85 7.40 11.63
CA ARG A 158 27.58 7.29 10.36
C ARG A 158 26.90 6.31 9.39
N PHE A 159 26.35 5.22 9.90
CA PHE A 159 25.59 4.24 9.12
C PHE A 159 24.29 4.83 8.57
N LEU A 160 23.53 5.55 9.42
CA LEU A 160 22.29 6.23 9.03
C LEU A 160 22.56 7.33 8.00
N ARG A 161 23.58 8.18 8.21
CA ARG A 161 23.97 9.24 7.26
C ARG A 161 24.38 8.70 5.88
N LYS A 162 24.92 7.47 5.81
CA LYS A 162 25.32 6.83 4.54
C LYS A 162 24.13 6.20 3.79
N LYS A 163 23.04 5.84 4.49
CA LYS A 163 21.88 5.15 3.89
C LYS A 163 20.66 6.04 3.66
N VAL A 164 20.49 7.09 4.45
CA VAL A 164 19.33 7.98 4.40
C VAL A 164 19.75 9.28 3.73
N SER A 165 19.12 9.63 2.61
CA SER A 165 19.38 10.91 1.93
C SER A 165 18.79 12.06 2.73
N ILE A 166 19.37 13.26 2.60
CA ILE A 166 18.84 14.49 3.23
C ILE A 166 17.38 14.70 2.83
N ASN A 167 17.05 14.49 1.54
CA ASN A 167 15.68 14.57 1.04
C ASN A 167 14.73 13.58 1.73
N SER A 168 15.21 12.39 2.10
CA SER A 168 14.40 11.42 2.85
C SER A 168 14.13 11.91 4.28
N ILE A 169 15.13 12.53 4.92
CA ILE A 169 14.98 13.12 6.26
C ILE A 169 13.99 14.27 6.22
N LEU A 170 14.13 15.17 5.23
CA LEU A 170 13.23 16.29 5.03
C LEU A 170 11.79 15.83 4.79
N LEU A 171 11.59 14.79 3.97
CA LEU A 171 10.27 14.20 3.76
C LEU A 171 9.68 13.67 5.08
N VAL A 172 10.45 12.93 5.88
CA VAL A 172 9.96 12.42 7.17
C VAL A 172 9.61 13.55 8.15
N ILE A 173 10.44 14.59 8.23
CA ILE A 173 10.16 15.78 9.05
C ILE A 173 8.87 16.45 8.59
N PHE A 174 8.72 16.64 7.27
CA PHE A 174 7.54 17.25 6.67
C PHE A 174 6.26 16.45 6.97
N LEU A 175 6.28 15.13 6.76
CA LEU A 175 5.14 14.25 7.07
C LEU A 175 4.79 14.27 8.56
N THR A 176 5.80 14.34 9.42
CA THR A 176 5.59 14.45 10.88
C THR A 176 4.89 15.77 11.21
N PHE A 177 5.32 16.89 10.62
CA PHE A 177 4.65 18.17 10.82
C PHE A 177 3.22 18.18 10.28
N ILE A 178 2.95 17.51 9.16
CA ILE A 178 1.58 17.35 8.65
C ILE A 178 0.71 16.57 9.62
N CYS A 179 1.21 15.44 10.14
CA CYS A 179 0.47 14.66 11.12
C CYS A 179 0.18 15.52 12.36
N LEU A 180 1.17 16.25 12.88
CA LEU A 180 0.99 17.16 14.01
C LEU A 180 -0.03 18.27 13.68
N PHE A 181 0.07 18.89 12.51
CA PHE A 181 -0.87 19.93 12.08
C PHE A 181 -2.32 19.41 12.07
N ASN A 182 -2.57 18.23 11.51
CA ASN A 182 -3.90 17.61 11.50
C ASN A 182 -4.41 17.25 12.91
N LEU A 183 -3.51 16.87 13.84
CA LEU A 183 -3.90 16.62 15.23
C LEU A 183 -4.30 17.89 15.97
N PHE A 184 -3.70 19.03 15.63
CA PHE A 184 -3.95 20.31 16.30
C PHE A 184 -5.00 21.16 15.59
N SER A 185 -5.33 20.88 14.32
CA SER A 185 -6.26 21.69 13.53
C SER A 185 -7.72 21.54 13.98
N ALA A 186 -8.11 20.39 14.55
CA ALA A 186 -9.46 20.14 15.06
C ALA A 186 -9.44 19.62 16.49
N SER A 187 -10.38 20.07 17.32
CA SER A 187 -10.56 19.58 18.69
C SER A 187 -10.95 18.11 18.72
N VAL A 188 -11.91 17.71 17.86
CA VAL A 188 -12.46 16.35 17.75
C VAL A 188 -12.10 15.74 16.39
N PHE A 189 -12.89 15.98 15.33
CA PHE A 189 -12.58 15.67 13.93
C PHE A 189 -13.55 16.43 13.02
N LEU A 190 -13.26 16.52 11.72
CA LEU A 190 -14.09 17.24 10.75
C LEU A 190 -15.07 16.31 10.03
N GLY A 191 -16.24 16.86 9.66
CA GLY A 191 -17.23 16.20 8.80
C GLY A 191 -18.33 15.43 9.53
N THR A 192 -19.51 15.36 8.92
CA THR A 192 -20.67 14.58 9.40
C THR A 192 -20.50 13.08 9.22
N ASP A 193 -19.80 12.65 8.15
CA ASP A 193 -19.67 11.23 7.82
C ASP A 193 -18.79 10.48 8.83
N SER A 194 -17.77 11.16 9.37
CA SER A 194 -16.95 10.65 10.47
C SER A 194 -17.79 10.28 11.70
N TRP A 195 -18.88 11.01 11.98
CA TRP A 195 -19.79 10.69 13.09
C TRP A 195 -20.56 9.39 12.87
N LEU A 196 -21.00 9.13 11.64
CA LEU A 196 -21.62 7.85 11.29
C LEU A 196 -20.64 6.69 11.46
N HIS A 197 -19.39 6.86 11.06
CA HIS A 197 -18.39 5.81 11.25
C HIS A 197 -18.08 5.55 12.72
N VAL A 198 -17.97 6.62 13.53
CA VAL A 198 -17.82 6.52 14.98
C VAL A 198 -19.00 5.80 15.64
N SER A 199 -20.24 6.07 15.23
CA SER A 199 -21.41 5.38 15.81
C SER A 199 -21.40 3.89 15.50
N ILE A 200 -21.02 3.48 14.28
CA ILE A 200 -20.88 2.07 13.91
C ILE A 200 -19.76 1.40 14.72
N ILE A 201 -18.61 2.06 14.90
CA ILE A 201 -17.50 1.52 15.72
C ILE A 201 -17.94 1.36 17.18
N ARG A 202 -18.69 2.32 17.71
CA ARG A 202 -19.28 2.26 19.04
C ARG A 202 -20.24 1.08 19.17
N PHE A 203 -21.09 0.85 18.17
CA PHE A 203 -21.97 -0.31 18.12
C PHE A 203 -21.17 -1.62 18.17
N ILE A 204 -20.13 -1.75 17.35
CA ILE A 204 -19.28 -2.95 17.33
C ILE A 204 -18.60 -3.17 18.69
N SER A 205 -18.09 -2.12 19.31
CA SER A 205 -17.31 -2.24 20.55
C SER A 205 -18.15 -2.43 21.80
N GLU A 206 -19.34 -1.83 21.89
CA GLU A 206 -20.23 -1.95 23.04
C GLU A 206 -21.13 -3.19 22.93
N MET A 207 -21.67 -3.47 21.74
CA MET A 207 -22.57 -4.61 21.52
C MET A 207 -21.83 -5.89 21.12
N ASN A 208 -20.56 -5.80 20.72
CA ASN A 208 -19.74 -6.93 20.25
C ASN A 208 -20.30 -7.65 19.00
N ILE A 209 -21.05 -6.92 18.16
CA ILE A 209 -21.72 -7.43 16.94
C ILE A 209 -21.43 -6.48 15.78
N ILE A 210 -21.24 -7.03 14.58
CA ILE A 210 -21.07 -6.23 13.36
C ILE A 210 -22.45 -5.93 12.74
N PRO A 211 -22.85 -4.66 12.58
CA PRO A 211 -24.13 -4.30 11.99
C PRO A 211 -24.05 -4.32 10.46
N TYR A 212 -24.16 -5.50 9.82
CA TYR A 212 -23.96 -5.64 8.37
C TYR A 212 -24.94 -4.85 7.49
N ASP A 213 -26.09 -4.43 8.02
CA ASP A 213 -27.06 -3.62 7.28
C ASP A 213 -26.65 -2.15 7.20
N GLU A 214 -25.70 -1.71 8.04
CA GLU A 214 -25.16 -0.36 8.02
C GLU A 214 -24.12 -0.21 6.89
N TYR A 215 -23.89 1.03 6.47
CA TYR A 215 -22.85 1.42 5.51
C TYR A 215 -22.62 0.42 4.35
N PHE A 216 -23.71 0.03 3.68
CA PHE A 216 -23.67 -0.85 2.51
C PHE A 216 -23.03 -2.24 2.74
N GLY A 217 -22.95 -2.68 4.00
CA GLY A 217 -22.30 -3.91 4.43
C GLY A 217 -20.77 -3.92 4.33
N ALA A 218 -20.15 -2.77 4.02
CA ALA A 218 -18.70 -2.63 3.89
C ALA A 218 -18.08 -2.17 5.21
N MET A 219 -17.85 -3.13 6.12
CA MET A 219 -17.49 -2.89 7.52
C MET A 219 -15.98 -2.80 7.79
N GLY A 220 -15.12 -2.83 6.76
CA GLY A 220 -13.68 -2.97 6.93
C GLY A 220 -13.03 -1.84 7.76
N LEU A 221 -13.38 -0.57 7.51
CA LEU A 221 -12.90 0.54 8.34
C LEU A 221 -13.33 0.38 9.79
N HIS A 222 -14.61 0.09 10.03
CA HIS A 222 -15.19 0.04 11.36
C HIS A 222 -14.63 -1.10 12.19
N ILE A 223 -14.46 -2.28 11.59
CA ILE A 223 -13.81 -3.43 12.23
C ILE A 223 -12.37 -3.09 12.60
N TYR A 224 -11.62 -2.51 11.67
CA TYR A 224 -10.22 -2.19 11.92
C TYR A 224 -10.06 -1.12 13.00
N SER A 225 -10.92 -0.10 12.99
CA SER A 225 -10.98 0.93 14.04
C SER A 225 -11.43 0.37 15.40
N ALA A 226 -12.36 -0.58 15.42
CA ALA A 226 -12.75 -1.27 16.66
C ALA A 226 -11.58 -2.07 17.25
N VAL A 227 -10.73 -2.70 16.41
CA VAL A 227 -9.49 -3.36 16.88
C VAL A 227 -8.53 -2.36 17.51
N PHE A 228 -8.38 -1.16 16.93
CA PHE A 228 -7.61 -0.09 17.56
C PHE A 228 -8.17 0.26 18.93
N HIS A 229 -9.47 0.47 19.05
CA HIS A 229 -10.13 0.72 20.34
C HIS A 229 -9.86 -0.41 21.34
N PHE A 230 -10.13 -1.66 20.95
CA PHE A 230 -9.98 -2.84 21.79
C PHE A 230 -8.58 -3.04 22.33
N PHE A 231 -7.56 -2.86 21.50
CA PHE A 231 -6.17 -3.11 21.91
C PHE A 231 -5.51 -1.91 22.56
N SER A 232 -5.95 -0.68 22.28
CA SER A 232 -5.32 0.53 22.80
C SER A 232 -6.08 1.19 23.94
N GLY A 233 -7.36 0.85 24.14
CA GLY A 233 -8.24 1.53 25.10
C GLY A 233 -8.49 3.00 24.75
N MET A 234 -8.09 3.45 23.56
CA MET A 234 -8.31 4.82 23.09
C MET A 234 -9.81 5.08 22.93
N ASP A 235 -10.28 6.22 23.42
CA ASP A 235 -11.67 6.65 23.19
C ASP A 235 -12.00 6.64 21.69
N ILE A 236 -13.15 6.05 21.36
CA ILE A 236 -13.65 5.90 19.99
C ILE A 236 -13.76 7.28 19.30
N LEU A 237 -14.11 8.32 20.05
CA LEU A 237 -14.20 9.69 19.54
C LEU A 237 -12.87 10.24 19.04
N LEU A 238 -11.75 9.69 19.52
CA LEU A 238 -10.40 10.12 19.14
C LEU A 238 -9.84 9.35 17.94
N ILE A 239 -10.43 8.21 17.57
CA ILE A 239 -9.93 7.38 16.46
C ILE A 239 -9.87 8.16 15.14
N PRO A 240 -10.91 8.89 14.70
CA PRO A 240 -10.84 9.64 13.45
C PRO A 240 -9.73 10.69 13.47
N LYS A 241 -9.48 11.31 14.62
CA LYS A 241 -8.43 12.32 14.82
C LYS A 241 -7.04 11.74 14.61
N TYR A 242 -6.80 10.55 15.16
CA TYR A 242 -5.50 9.87 15.08
C TYR A 242 -5.31 9.05 13.80
N PHE A 243 -6.38 8.89 13.00
CA PHE A 243 -6.34 8.12 11.76
C PHE A 243 -5.25 8.58 10.80
N VAL A 244 -5.04 9.90 10.70
CA VAL A 244 -4.03 10.52 9.82
C VAL A 244 -2.60 10.15 10.20
N ILE A 245 -2.33 9.88 11.50
CA ILE A 245 -1.01 9.39 11.96
C ILE A 245 -0.72 7.99 11.40
N TYR A 246 -1.76 7.21 11.12
CA TYR A 246 -1.64 5.88 10.55
C TYR A 246 -1.61 5.92 9.02
N THR A 247 -2.58 6.60 8.38
CA THR A 247 -2.73 6.56 6.92
C THR A 247 -1.55 7.19 6.20
N ILE A 248 -1.16 8.43 6.56
CA ILE A 248 -0.10 9.17 5.85
C ILE A 248 1.25 8.42 5.81
N PRO A 249 1.79 7.90 6.93
CA PRO A 249 3.07 7.20 6.87
C PRO A 249 3.02 5.91 6.05
N ILE A 250 1.90 5.19 6.09
CA ILE A 250 1.73 3.93 5.35
C ILE A 250 1.54 4.21 3.87
N SER A 251 0.73 5.20 3.54
CA SER A 251 0.46 5.65 2.19
C SER A 251 1.74 6.15 1.51
N THR A 252 2.49 7.01 2.21
CA THR A 252 3.83 7.48 1.82
C THR A 252 4.77 6.31 1.56
N MET A 253 4.79 5.32 2.46
CA MET A 253 5.69 4.17 2.32
C MET A 253 5.34 3.33 1.08
N ILE A 254 4.06 3.04 0.86
CA ILE A 254 3.58 2.27 -0.30
C ILE A 254 3.89 3.02 -1.60
N LEU A 255 3.56 4.31 -1.66
CA LEU A 255 3.88 5.16 -2.81
C LEU A 255 5.38 5.21 -3.06
N TYR A 256 6.19 5.44 -2.03
CA TYR A 256 7.65 5.45 -2.16
C TYR A 256 8.17 4.15 -2.76
N ILE A 257 7.67 3.01 -2.28
CA ILE A 257 8.05 1.69 -2.78
C ILE A 257 7.72 1.53 -4.26
N ILE A 258 6.49 1.88 -4.66
CA ILE A 258 6.02 1.79 -6.04
C ILE A 258 6.86 2.72 -6.93
N LEU A 259 6.96 3.99 -6.57
CA LEU A 259 7.71 4.99 -7.34
C LEU A 259 9.20 4.68 -7.40
N LYS A 260 9.79 4.13 -6.33
CA LYS A 260 11.20 3.72 -6.33
C LYS A 260 11.44 2.53 -7.28
N ARG A 261 10.49 1.61 -7.43
CA ARG A 261 10.56 0.51 -8.40
C ARG A 261 10.36 0.98 -9.83
N ILE A 262 9.51 1.98 -10.03
CA ILE A 262 9.22 2.60 -11.32
C ILE A 262 10.41 3.43 -11.79
N PHE A 263 10.78 4.47 -11.06
CA PHE A 263 11.79 5.44 -11.49
C PHE A 263 13.22 4.94 -11.31
N LYS A 264 13.44 3.95 -10.43
CA LYS A 264 14.77 3.49 -9.96
C LYS A 264 15.65 4.60 -9.33
N ASN A 265 15.24 5.87 -9.37
CA ASN A 265 15.88 7.02 -8.74
C ASN A 265 15.23 7.36 -7.39
N GLN A 266 16.04 7.59 -6.35
CA GLN A 266 15.54 7.87 -5.01
C GLN A 266 14.93 9.27 -4.88
N ASN A 267 15.54 10.28 -5.50
CA ASN A 267 15.08 11.67 -5.40
C ASN A 267 13.75 11.85 -6.15
N LEU A 268 13.61 11.25 -7.34
CA LEU A 268 12.34 11.27 -8.08
C LEU A 268 11.23 10.54 -7.32
N ALA A 269 11.54 9.42 -6.66
CA ALA A 269 10.56 8.73 -5.82
C ALA A 269 10.12 9.60 -4.64
N ILE A 270 11.05 10.25 -3.94
CA ILE A 270 10.74 11.17 -2.82
C ILE A 270 9.89 12.36 -3.30
N PHE A 271 10.26 12.95 -4.43
CA PHE A 271 9.52 14.07 -5.02
C PHE A 271 8.10 13.67 -5.42
N GLY A 272 7.94 12.51 -6.06
CA GLY A 272 6.61 12.00 -6.43
C GLY A 272 5.74 11.70 -5.21
N VAL A 273 6.30 11.16 -4.13
CA VAL A 273 5.57 10.98 -2.85
C VAL A 273 5.14 12.32 -2.28
N PHE A 274 6.06 13.30 -2.21
CA PHE A 274 5.75 14.64 -1.72
C PHE A 274 4.58 15.26 -2.49
N ILE A 275 4.60 15.16 -3.82
CA ILE A 275 3.55 15.67 -4.68
C ILE A 275 2.20 14.97 -4.40
N LEU A 276 2.18 13.63 -4.37
CA LEU A 276 0.93 12.86 -4.25
C LEU A 276 0.27 13.04 -2.88
N GLU A 277 1.06 13.11 -1.82
CA GLU A 277 0.58 13.31 -0.45
C GLU A 277 0.12 14.75 -0.18
N PHE A 278 0.66 15.73 -0.92
CA PHE A 278 0.34 17.15 -0.70
C PHE A 278 -0.65 17.74 -1.70
N SER A 279 -0.94 17.02 -2.80
CA SER A 279 -1.94 17.45 -3.77
C SER A 279 -3.34 17.52 -3.16
N SER A 280 -4.03 18.64 -3.34
CA SER A 280 -5.41 18.86 -2.86
C SER A 280 -6.43 17.98 -3.59
N LEU A 281 -6.13 17.57 -4.82
CA LEU A 281 -7.02 16.83 -5.72
C LEU A 281 -6.81 15.33 -5.75
N GLY A 282 -5.79 14.85 -5.05
CA GLY A 282 -5.28 13.52 -5.24
C GLY A 282 -5.38 12.66 -4.00
N PHE A 283 -4.40 11.77 -3.93
CA PHE A 283 -4.24 10.76 -2.90
C PHE A 283 -4.16 11.36 -1.49
N GLY A 284 -3.49 12.50 -1.32
CA GLY A 284 -3.41 13.23 -0.05
C GLY A 284 -4.77 13.53 0.57
N GLY A 285 -5.69 14.14 -0.19
CA GLY A 285 -7.04 14.47 0.27
C GLY A 285 -7.80 13.25 0.83
N ILE A 286 -7.67 12.10 0.17
CA ILE A 286 -8.29 10.84 0.61
C ILE A 286 -7.66 10.33 1.91
N MET A 287 -6.33 10.41 2.04
CA MET A 287 -5.61 9.93 3.23
C MET A 287 -5.85 10.80 4.47
N HIS A 288 -6.28 12.05 4.30
CA HIS A 288 -6.64 12.97 5.38
C HIS A 288 -8.03 12.74 5.97
N LEU A 289 -8.92 12.06 5.25
CA LEU A 289 -10.29 11.83 5.69
C LEU A 289 -10.43 10.47 6.39
N PHE A 290 -11.20 10.44 7.47
CA PHE A 290 -11.58 9.18 8.12
C PHE A 290 -12.64 8.46 7.29
N TRP A 291 -12.21 7.84 6.19
CA TRP A 291 -13.09 7.25 5.18
C TRP A 291 -12.60 5.85 4.78
N PRO A 292 -13.50 4.86 4.55
CA PRO A 292 -13.10 3.53 4.08
C PRO A 292 -12.31 3.49 2.76
N GLU A 293 -12.47 4.48 1.90
CA GLU A 293 -11.75 4.60 0.63
C GLU A 293 -10.23 4.64 0.85
N SER A 294 -9.76 5.33 1.89
CA SER A 294 -8.33 5.41 2.22
C SER A 294 -7.71 4.02 2.39
N LEU A 295 -8.35 3.15 3.18
CA LEU A 295 -7.87 1.79 3.41
C LEU A 295 -7.96 0.91 2.16
N ALA A 296 -9.08 1.01 1.41
CA ALA A 296 -9.28 0.24 0.19
C ALA A 296 -8.25 0.62 -0.90
N ILE A 297 -7.89 1.90 -1.01
CA ILE A 297 -6.84 2.35 -1.93
C ILE A 297 -5.47 1.81 -1.49
N LEU A 298 -5.11 1.85 -0.20
CA LEU A 298 -3.83 1.28 0.27
C LEU A 298 -3.72 -0.22 -0.03
N GLN A 299 -4.82 -0.95 0.15
CA GLN A 299 -4.92 -2.36 -0.21
C GLN A 299 -4.78 -2.57 -1.72
N GLY A 300 -5.50 -1.80 -2.53
CA GLY A 300 -5.45 -1.87 -3.99
C GLY A 300 -4.09 -1.49 -4.58
N LEU A 301 -3.43 -0.45 -4.06
CA LEU A 301 -2.05 -0.09 -4.45
C LEU A 301 -1.04 -1.18 -4.08
N THR A 302 -1.28 -1.92 -3.00
CA THR A 302 -0.45 -3.07 -2.63
C THR A 302 -0.66 -4.24 -3.60
N ILE A 303 -1.89 -4.48 -4.05
CA ILE A 303 -2.17 -5.44 -5.14
C ILE A 303 -1.43 -5.01 -6.41
N PHE A 304 -1.54 -3.73 -6.79
CA PHE A 304 -0.81 -3.18 -7.93
C PHE A 304 0.70 -3.39 -7.79
N PHE A 305 1.28 -3.14 -6.61
CA PHE A 305 2.69 -3.36 -6.36
C PHE A 305 3.12 -4.82 -6.61
N ILE A 306 2.35 -5.80 -6.11
CA ILE A 306 2.65 -7.23 -6.30
C ILE A 306 2.56 -7.59 -7.78
N LEU A 307 1.52 -7.14 -8.48
CA LEU A 307 1.32 -7.33 -9.91
C LEU A 307 2.44 -6.69 -10.74
N TYR A 308 2.81 -5.45 -10.39
CA TYR A 308 3.88 -4.70 -11.06
C TYR A 308 5.24 -5.40 -10.94
N LEU A 309 5.56 -5.97 -9.77
CA LEU A 309 6.79 -6.76 -9.60
C LEU A 309 6.84 -7.95 -10.57
N ARG A 310 5.73 -8.69 -10.71
CA ARG A 310 5.65 -9.88 -11.58
C ARG A 310 5.78 -9.50 -13.05
N ILE A 311 4.95 -8.57 -13.51
CA ILE A 311 4.95 -8.16 -14.93
C ILE A 311 6.27 -7.50 -15.32
N SER A 312 6.91 -6.74 -14.42
CA SER A 312 8.23 -6.16 -14.66
C SER A 312 9.28 -7.24 -14.93
N GLU A 313 9.28 -8.36 -14.20
CA GLU A 313 10.21 -9.46 -14.49
C GLU A 313 9.93 -10.13 -15.83
N PHE A 314 8.66 -10.27 -16.21
CA PHE A 314 8.24 -10.90 -17.47
C PHE A 314 8.56 -10.05 -18.71
N VAL A 315 8.44 -8.72 -18.59
CA VAL A 315 8.71 -7.80 -19.70
C VAL A 315 10.19 -7.71 -20.06
N LYS A 316 11.10 -7.80 -19.07
CA LYS A 316 12.58 -7.79 -19.31
C LYS A 316 13.06 -9.01 -20.07
N SER A 317 12.52 -10.17 -19.74
CA SER A 317 13.01 -11.42 -20.30
C SER A 317 12.62 -11.56 -21.78
N LYS A 318 13.60 -11.83 -22.66
CA LYS A 318 13.35 -12.15 -24.07
C LYS A 318 12.46 -13.40 -24.24
N THR A 319 12.68 -14.42 -23.39
CA THR A 319 11.87 -15.64 -23.31
C THR A 319 11.48 -15.95 -21.87
N ILE A 320 10.24 -16.39 -21.67
CA ILE A 320 9.71 -16.77 -20.36
C ILE A 320 9.64 -18.30 -20.26
N THR A 321 10.39 -18.84 -19.30
CA THR A 321 10.32 -20.25 -18.91
C THR A 321 9.14 -20.49 -17.99
N LYS A 322 8.53 -21.69 -18.07
CA LYS A 322 7.40 -22.06 -17.19
C LYS A 322 7.76 -21.97 -15.71
N GLU A 323 8.99 -22.33 -15.36
CA GLU A 323 9.52 -22.23 -13.99
C GLU A 323 9.44 -20.81 -13.44
N LYS A 324 9.79 -19.79 -14.24
CA LYS A 324 9.70 -18.38 -13.83
C LYS A 324 8.25 -17.91 -13.62
N ILE A 325 7.29 -18.46 -14.38
CA ILE A 325 5.87 -18.13 -14.24
C ILE A 325 5.31 -18.69 -12.93
N ILE A 326 5.62 -19.98 -12.68
CA ILE A 326 5.11 -20.73 -11.53
C ILE A 326 5.80 -20.29 -10.24
N ALA A 327 7.06 -19.82 -10.34
CA ALA A 327 7.80 -19.29 -9.21
C ALA A 327 6.99 -18.22 -8.48
N ASN A 328 6.79 -18.45 -7.17
CA ASN A 328 6.05 -17.56 -6.26
C ASN A 328 4.58 -17.31 -6.62
N MET A 329 3.99 -17.99 -7.62
CA MET A 329 2.60 -17.77 -8.06
C MET A 329 1.60 -18.01 -6.92
N VAL A 330 1.72 -19.15 -6.23
CA VAL A 330 0.85 -19.51 -5.08
C VAL A 330 0.88 -18.42 -4.01
N ILE A 331 2.07 -17.91 -3.69
CA ILE A 331 2.26 -16.89 -2.66
C ILE A 331 1.70 -15.54 -3.13
N SER A 332 2.10 -15.07 -4.31
CA SER A 332 1.65 -13.78 -4.84
C SER A 332 0.14 -13.74 -4.98
N TYR A 333 -0.48 -14.80 -5.51
CA TYR A 333 -1.92 -14.84 -5.73
C TYR A 333 -2.69 -15.05 -4.43
N GLY A 334 -2.17 -15.86 -3.50
CA GLY A 334 -2.74 -15.97 -2.15
C GLY A 334 -2.77 -14.61 -1.44
N LEU A 335 -1.68 -13.83 -1.50
CA LEU A 335 -1.63 -12.48 -0.96
C LEU A 335 -2.63 -11.53 -1.67
N ILE A 336 -2.67 -11.56 -3.00
CA ILE A 336 -3.61 -10.73 -3.78
C ILE A 336 -5.05 -11.05 -3.40
N ILE A 337 -5.44 -12.32 -3.30
CA ILE A 337 -6.80 -12.74 -2.94
C ILE A 337 -7.15 -12.25 -1.52
N ILE A 338 -6.27 -12.44 -0.54
CA ILE A 338 -6.50 -11.98 0.84
C ILE A 338 -6.70 -10.47 0.89
N ILE A 339 -5.80 -9.72 0.26
CA ILE A 339 -5.88 -8.25 0.24
C ILE A 339 -7.12 -7.78 -0.51
N PHE A 340 -7.48 -8.42 -1.62
CA PHE A 340 -8.66 -8.06 -2.41
C PHE A 340 -9.97 -8.34 -1.68
N LEU A 341 -10.10 -9.51 -1.04
CA LEU A 341 -11.26 -9.82 -0.21
C LEU A 341 -11.42 -8.77 0.90
N SER A 342 -10.32 -8.40 1.57
CA SER A 342 -10.40 -7.36 2.58
C SER A 342 -10.79 -6.01 1.99
N ALA A 343 -10.24 -5.64 0.83
CA ALA A 343 -10.58 -4.40 0.15
C ALA A 343 -12.07 -4.34 -0.24
N LEU A 344 -12.65 -5.46 -0.71
CA LEU A 344 -14.09 -5.56 -0.97
C LEU A 344 -14.92 -5.29 0.28
N MET A 345 -14.51 -5.85 1.43
CA MET A 345 -15.20 -5.66 2.71
C MET A 345 -14.99 -4.25 3.28
N THR A 346 -13.95 -3.55 2.86
CA THR A 346 -13.70 -2.16 3.23
C THR A 346 -14.50 -1.20 2.35
N HIS A 347 -14.40 -1.33 1.04
CA HIS A 347 -15.07 -0.49 0.06
C HIS A 347 -15.13 -1.21 -1.30
N SER A 348 -16.25 -1.85 -1.60
CA SER A 348 -16.42 -2.67 -2.81
C SER A 348 -16.31 -1.88 -4.11
N LEU A 349 -16.88 -0.68 -4.19
CA LEU A 349 -16.82 0.14 -5.41
C LEU A 349 -15.38 0.49 -5.81
N VAL A 350 -14.60 1.10 -4.90
CA VAL A 350 -13.19 1.46 -5.12
C VAL A 350 -12.36 0.23 -5.49
N SER A 351 -12.59 -0.89 -4.82
CA SER A 351 -11.90 -2.16 -5.10
C SER A 351 -12.14 -2.66 -6.52
N ILE A 352 -13.37 -2.52 -7.04
CA ILE A 352 -13.72 -2.93 -8.40
C ILE A 352 -13.21 -1.94 -9.44
N ILE A 353 -13.22 -0.63 -9.16
CA ILE A 353 -12.60 0.37 -10.03
C ILE A 353 -11.11 0.05 -10.22
N LEU A 354 -10.40 -0.25 -9.13
CA LEU A 354 -8.98 -0.63 -9.18
C LEU A 354 -8.79 -1.98 -9.90
N LEU A 355 -9.64 -2.98 -9.64
CA LEU A 355 -9.58 -4.26 -10.33
C LEU A 355 -9.74 -4.11 -11.85
N ILE A 356 -10.72 -3.33 -12.30
CA ILE A 356 -10.96 -3.06 -13.73
C ILE A 356 -9.76 -2.33 -14.33
N SER A 357 -9.21 -1.35 -13.63
CA SER A 357 -7.98 -0.64 -14.04
C SER A 357 -6.81 -1.61 -14.22
N PHE A 358 -6.58 -2.55 -13.31
CA PHE A 358 -5.52 -3.54 -13.46
C PHE A 358 -5.82 -4.51 -14.62
N MET A 359 -7.07 -4.96 -14.75
CA MET A 359 -7.45 -5.86 -15.83
C MET A 359 -7.18 -5.27 -17.21
N TRP A 360 -7.41 -3.96 -17.36
CA TRP A 360 -7.09 -3.26 -18.61
C TRP A 360 -5.61 -3.43 -18.99
N VAL A 361 -4.70 -3.17 -18.04
CA VAL A 361 -3.26 -3.32 -18.27
C VAL A 361 -2.92 -4.76 -18.66
N PHE A 362 -3.33 -5.71 -17.84
CA PHE A 362 -2.96 -7.12 -17.99
C PHE A 362 -3.61 -7.78 -19.21
N LEU A 363 -4.79 -7.33 -19.65
CA LEU A 363 -5.42 -7.79 -20.89
C LEU A 363 -4.54 -7.52 -22.10
N ILE A 364 -3.98 -6.31 -22.21
CA ILE A 364 -3.14 -5.95 -23.36
C ILE A 364 -1.88 -6.83 -23.40
N PHE A 365 -1.25 -7.08 -22.25
CA PHE A 365 -0.11 -7.99 -22.17
C PHE A 365 -0.48 -9.44 -22.46
N PHE A 366 -1.66 -9.89 -22.02
CA PHE A 366 -2.16 -11.25 -22.26
C PHE A 366 -2.44 -11.50 -23.74
N LEU A 367 -3.07 -10.55 -24.42
CA LEU A 367 -3.33 -10.61 -25.86
C LEU A 367 -2.02 -10.64 -26.67
N LYS A 368 -0.97 -9.97 -26.19
CA LYS A 368 0.33 -9.95 -26.87
C LYS A 368 1.17 -11.20 -26.65
N ASP A 369 1.22 -11.67 -25.41
CA ASP A 369 1.87 -12.92 -25.04
C ASP A 369 1.23 -13.44 -23.75
N PHE A 370 0.43 -14.51 -23.89
CA PHE A 370 -0.34 -15.09 -22.79
C PHE A 370 0.54 -15.45 -21.58
N ARG A 371 1.82 -15.80 -21.80
CA ARG A 371 2.76 -16.14 -20.71
C ARG A 371 3.14 -14.92 -19.88
N ARG A 372 3.20 -13.74 -20.52
CA ARG A 372 3.54 -12.45 -19.91
C ARG A 372 2.34 -11.82 -19.22
N GLY A 373 1.15 -11.98 -19.78
CA GLY A 373 -0.10 -11.50 -19.19
C GLY A 373 -0.85 -12.52 -18.36
N ILE A 374 -0.22 -13.62 -17.91
CA ILE A 374 -0.90 -14.71 -17.20
C ILE A 374 -1.63 -14.22 -15.94
N ASP A 375 -1.14 -13.15 -15.32
CA ASP A 375 -1.77 -12.51 -14.16
C ASP A 375 -3.17 -11.94 -14.50
N PHE A 376 -3.53 -11.77 -15.77
CA PHE A 376 -4.91 -11.46 -16.18
C PHE A 376 -5.91 -12.54 -15.70
N ILE A 377 -5.50 -13.81 -15.69
CA ILE A 377 -6.36 -14.92 -15.25
C ILE A 377 -6.72 -14.77 -13.78
N ILE A 378 -5.77 -14.41 -12.90
CA ILE A 378 -6.07 -14.21 -11.48
C ILE A 378 -7.02 -13.02 -11.30
N LEU A 379 -6.89 -11.95 -12.10
CA LEU A 379 -7.82 -10.82 -12.04
C LEU A 379 -9.26 -11.23 -12.45
N CYS A 380 -9.41 -12.09 -13.46
CA CYS A 380 -10.71 -12.69 -13.79
C CYS A 380 -11.28 -13.52 -12.63
N VAL A 381 -10.44 -14.27 -11.91
CA VAL A 381 -10.86 -14.98 -10.69
C VAL A 381 -11.32 -14.00 -9.61
N LEU A 382 -10.66 -12.86 -9.44
CA LEU A 382 -11.11 -11.81 -8.50
C LEU A 382 -12.47 -11.22 -8.90
N ILE A 383 -12.75 -11.03 -10.20
CA ILE A 383 -14.12 -10.70 -10.65
C ILE A 383 -15.08 -11.82 -10.24
N GLY A 384 -14.74 -13.08 -10.48
CA GLY A 384 -15.58 -14.22 -10.09
C GLY A 384 -15.92 -14.20 -8.60
N ILE A 385 -14.92 -13.94 -7.74
CA ILE A 385 -15.11 -13.76 -6.30
C ILE A 385 -16.07 -12.60 -6.03
N PHE A 386 -15.86 -11.43 -6.65
CA PHE A 386 -16.78 -10.30 -6.49
C PHE A 386 -18.22 -10.64 -6.92
N LEU A 387 -18.41 -11.33 -8.04
CA LEU A 387 -19.74 -11.72 -8.52
C LEU A 387 -20.44 -12.66 -7.54
N ILE A 388 -19.70 -13.58 -6.91
CA ILE A 388 -20.22 -14.43 -5.83
C ILE A 388 -20.68 -13.56 -4.66
N PHE A 389 -19.85 -12.63 -4.19
CA PHE A 389 -20.19 -11.74 -3.07
C PHE A 389 -21.37 -10.84 -3.39
N TYR A 390 -21.43 -10.30 -4.61
CA TYR A 390 -22.54 -9.52 -5.12
C TYR A 390 -23.84 -10.32 -5.13
N SER A 391 -23.80 -11.57 -5.60
CA SER A 391 -24.98 -12.45 -5.61
C SER A 391 -25.48 -12.83 -4.21
N LEU A 392 -24.57 -12.87 -3.23
CA LEU A 392 -24.88 -13.15 -1.83
C LEU A 392 -25.18 -11.87 -1.02
N ASN A 393 -25.15 -10.68 -1.64
CA ASN A 393 -25.28 -9.38 -0.99
C ASN A 393 -24.27 -9.13 0.16
N ILE A 394 -23.04 -9.65 0.04
CA ILE A 394 -22.00 -9.53 1.07
C ILE A 394 -21.09 -8.34 0.76
N GLY A 395 -21.24 -7.24 1.50
CA GLY A 395 -20.36 -6.07 1.39
C GLY A 395 -20.41 -5.31 0.07
N THR A 396 -21.43 -5.56 -0.76
CA THR A 396 -21.58 -5.00 -2.11
C THR A 396 -22.67 -3.93 -2.23
N GLY A 397 -23.18 -3.41 -1.11
CA GLY A 397 -24.30 -2.46 -1.13
C GLY A 397 -24.02 -1.16 -1.91
N HIS A 398 -22.75 -0.78 -2.10
CA HIS A 398 -22.36 0.36 -2.93
C HIS A 398 -22.84 0.23 -4.39
N PHE A 399 -23.05 -1.01 -4.86
CA PHE A 399 -23.56 -1.28 -6.20
C PHE A 399 -25.08 -1.24 -6.31
N LEU A 400 -25.82 -1.03 -5.21
CA LEU A 400 -27.27 -0.85 -5.23
C LEU A 400 -27.68 0.36 -6.07
N VAL A 401 -26.82 1.37 -6.18
CA VAL A 401 -27.03 2.54 -7.07
C VAL A 401 -27.18 2.10 -8.53
N PHE A 402 -26.55 0.99 -8.92
CA PHE A 402 -26.64 0.42 -10.27
C PHE A 402 -27.81 -0.56 -10.45
N SER A 403 -28.64 -0.78 -9.42
CA SER A 403 -29.81 -1.68 -9.51
C SER A 403 -30.80 -1.26 -10.62
N SER A 404 -30.89 0.05 -10.88
CA SER A 404 -31.69 0.64 -11.96
C SER A 404 -31.20 0.22 -13.35
N PHE A 405 -29.89 0.00 -13.55
CA PHE A 405 -29.38 -0.52 -14.82
C PHE A 405 -29.94 -1.92 -15.08
N GLY A 406 -30.06 -2.75 -14.04
CA GLY A 406 -30.66 -4.09 -14.09
C GLY A 406 -32.04 -4.16 -14.73
N GLN A 407 -32.78 -3.05 -14.76
CA GLN A 407 -34.12 -2.96 -15.34
C GLN A 407 -34.13 -2.59 -16.84
N LEU A 408 -32.98 -2.25 -17.42
CA LEU A 408 -32.88 -1.91 -18.84
C LEU A 408 -33.13 -3.15 -19.72
N PRO A 409 -33.84 -3.01 -20.84
CA PRO A 409 -33.97 -4.08 -21.82
C PRO A 409 -32.61 -4.63 -22.30
N ILE A 410 -32.53 -5.94 -22.54
CA ILE A 410 -31.26 -6.63 -22.85
C ILE A 410 -30.51 -6.03 -24.05
N PHE A 411 -31.24 -5.45 -25.01
CA PHE A 411 -30.67 -4.80 -26.18
C PHE A 411 -29.77 -3.60 -25.85
N TYR A 412 -30.05 -2.83 -24.78
CA TYR A 412 -29.18 -1.73 -24.35
C TYR A 412 -27.82 -2.23 -23.88
N TYR A 413 -27.78 -3.38 -23.21
CA TYR A 413 -26.51 -4.01 -22.82
C TYR A 413 -25.73 -4.49 -24.03
N PHE A 414 -26.40 -5.09 -25.02
CA PHE A 414 -25.75 -5.47 -26.28
C PHE A 414 -25.18 -4.25 -27.01
N LEU A 415 -25.94 -3.15 -27.10
CA LEU A 415 -25.46 -1.89 -27.68
C LEU A 415 -24.26 -1.32 -26.92
N LEU A 416 -24.28 -1.35 -25.59
CA LEU A 416 -23.19 -0.86 -24.76
C LEU A 416 -21.93 -1.71 -24.94
N ILE A 417 -22.07 -3.04 -24.95
CA ILE A 417 -20.95 -3.97 -25.23
C ILE A 417 -20.41 -3.73 -26.64
N LEU A 418 -21.28 -3.60 -27.65
CA LEU A 418 -20.88 -3.34 -29.03
C LEU A 418 -20.15 -2.01 -29.15
N GLY A 419 -20.68 -0.94 -28.54
CA GLY A 419 -20.05 0.38 -28.49
C GLY A 419 -18.68 0.34 -27.81
N MET A 420 -18.59 -0.34 -26.66
CA MET A 420 -17.32 -0.56 -25.96
C MET A 420 -16.32 -1.33 -26.83
N ILE A 421 -16.73 -2.38 -27.55
CA ILE A 421 -15.83 -3.12 -28.46
C ILE A 421 -15.34 -2.21 -29.60
N ILE A 422 -16.24 -1.44 -30.23
CA ILE A 422 -15.88 -0.53 -31.33
C ILE A 422 -14.86 0.52 -30.87
N ILE A 423 -14.99 1.05 -29.65
CA ILE A 423 -14.09 2.05 -29.09
C ILE A 423 -12.77 1.40 -28.59
N LEU A 424 -12.85 0.30 -27.87
CA LEU A 424 -11.69 -0.32 -27.23
C LEU A 424 -10.81 -1.06 -28.23
N PHE A 425 -11.37 -1.66 -29.29
CA PHE A 425 -10.59 -2.41 -30.27
C PHE A 425 -9.45 -1.59 -30.93
N PRO A 426 -9.68 -0.39 -31.50
CA PRO A 426 -8.60 0.41 -32.07
C PRO A 426 -7.57 0.84 -31.02
N ILE A 427 -8.01 1.12 -29.79
CA ILE A 427 -7.13 1.47 -28.67
C ILE A 427 -6.22 0.29 -28.30
N ILE A 428 -6.79 -0.90 -28.07
CA ILE A 428 -6.06 -2.13 -27.77
C ILE A 428 -5.08 -2.45 -28.91
N ARG A 429 -5.51 -2.34 -30.17
CA ARG A 429 -4.66 -2.59 -31.34
C ARG A 429 -3.46 -1.64 -31.39
N LYS A 430 -3.65 -0.37 -31.02
CA LYS A 430 -2.56 0.62 -30.94
C LYS A 430 -1.55 0.22 -29.86
N PHE A 431 -2.00 -0.09 -28.64
CA PHE A 431 -1.12 -0.50 -27.55
C PHE A 431 -0.41 -1.84 -27.82
N TYR A 432 -1.11 -2.81 -28.40
CA TYR A 432 -0.55 -4.10 -28.82
C TYR A 432 0.68 -3.93 -29.71
N LYS A 433 0.62 -3.01 -30.69
CA LYS A 433 1.74 -2.70 -31.59
C LYS A 433 2.89 -1.99 -30.89
N ILE A 434 2.59 -1.18 -29.86
CA ILE A 434 3.59 -0.38 -29.16
C ILE A 434 4.42 -1.24 -28.21
N ILE A 435 3.87 -2.26 -27.56
CA ILE A 435 4.64 -3.07 -26.60
C ILE A 435 5.75 -3.83 -27.34
N ASN A 436 6.98 -3.80 -26.85
CA ASN A 436 8.08 -4.68 -27.28
C ASN A 436 8.66 -5.33 -26.03
N PHE A 437 9.12 -6.57 -26.15
CA PHE A 437 9.64 -7.35 -25.04
C PHE A 437 11.14 -7.61 -25.20
N GLY A 438 11.85 -7.77 -24.08
CA GLY A 438 13.30 -7.77 -24.06
C GLY A 438 13.84 -6.40 -23.68
N ASP A 439 14.91 -6.40 -22.88
CA ASP A 439 15.60 -5.18 -22.46
C ASP A 439 16.04 -4.39 -23.69
N VAL A 440 15.46 -3.20 -23.86
CA VAL A 440 16.24 -2.02 -24.26
C VAL A 440 16.50 -1.35 -22.93
N ASP A 441 17.63 -1.69 -22.32
CA ASP A 441 18.02 -1.08 -21.06
C ASP A 441 18.16 0.43 -21.26
N PHE A 442 17.94 1.20 -20.19
CA PHE A 442 18.12 2.66 -20.12
C PHE A 442 19.49 3.14 -20.66
N PHE A 443 20.46 2.22 -20.81
CA PHE A 443 21.83 2.45 -21.23
C PHE A 443 22.17 1.98 -22.66
N GLU A 444 21.22 1.40 -23.40
CA GLU A 444 21.43 0.97 -24.80
C GLU A 444 20.85 1.94 -25.85
N LEU A 445 20.16 3.00 -25.42
CA LEU A 445 20.07 4.21 -26.26
C LEU A 445 21.51 4.72 -26.40
N ASP A 446 21.98 4.85 -27.63
CA ASP A 446 23.31 5.33 -27.93
C ASP A 446 23.57 6.58 -27.07
N SER A 447 24.71 6.63 -26.37
CA SER A 447 24.95 7.59 -25.26
C SER A 447 24.75 9.05 -25.66
N GLN A 448 24.76 9.33 -26.97
CA GLN A 448 24.47 10.62 -27.58
C GLN A 448 22.97 10.93 -27.70
N GLU A 449 22.11 9.98 -28.07
CA GLU A 449 20.65 10.20 -28.16
C GLU A 449 20.04 10.40 -26.78
N PHE A 450 20.48 9.63 -25.79
CA PHE A 450 20.04 9.81 -24.40
C PHE A 450 20.50 11.16 -23.82
N LYS A 451 21.76 11.56 -24.07
CA LYS A 451 22.24 12.90 -23.68
C LYS A 451 21.47 14.01 -24.38
N LYS A 452 21.19 13.87 -25.67
CA LYS A 452 20.40 14.83 -26.45
C LYS A 452 18.98 14.95 -25.92
N TYR A 453 18.38 13.83 -25.50
CA TYR A 453 17.08 13.82 -24.84
C TYR A 453 17.12 14.49 -23.47
N GLN A 454 18.07 14.14 -22.60
CA GLN A 454 18.25 14.80 -21.30
C GLN A 454 18.50 16.30 -21.44
N ASP A 455 19.25 16.71 -22.46
CA ASP A 455 19.50 18.12 -22.76
C ASP A 455 18.24 18.82 -23.25
N LEU A 456 17.44 18.20 -24.13
CA LEU A 456 16.13 18.71 -24.55
C LEU A 456 15.16 18.82 -23.38
N GLU A 457 15.12 17.81 -22.52
CA GLU A 457 14.27 17.74 -21.34
C GLU A 457 14.62 18.85 -20.34
N SER A 458 15.90 18.95 -19.98
CA SER A 458 16.36 19.91 -18.97
C SER A 458 16.38 21.35 -19.48
N LYS A 459 16.69 21.57 -20.76
CA LYS A 459 16.84 22.92 -21.32
C LYS A 459 15.57 23.47 -21.96
N ILE A 460 14.65 22.62 -22.43
CA ILE A 460 13.47 23.06 -23.19
C ILE A 460 12.18 22.61 -22.53
N ILE A 461 12.00 21.32 -22.28
CA ILE A 461 10.69 20.80 -21.86
C ILE A 461 10.32 21.26 -20.45
N ILE A 462 11.21 21.11 -19.47
CA ILE A 462 10.96 21.54 -18.09
C ILE A 462 10.76 23.07 -18.02
N PRO A 463 11.64 23.92 -18.60
CA PRO A 463 11.40 25.36 -18.62
C PRO A 463 10.10 25.77 -19.31
N LEU A 464 9.79 25.21 -20.49
CA LEU A 464 8.56 25.50 -21.22
C LEU A 464 7.33 25.07 -20.41
N SER A 465 7.42 23.93 -19.70
CA SER A 465 6.34 23.47 -18.83
C SER A 465 6.04 24.44 -17.70
N PHE A 466 7.09 24.96 -17.05
CA PHE A 466 6.94 25.95 -16.00
C PHE A 466 6.32 27.23 -16.55
N ILE A 467 6.72 27.65 -17.75
CA ILE A 467 6.15 28.83 -18.41
C ILE A 467 4.66 28.62 -18.72
N ILE A 468 4.29 27.49 -19.35
CA ILE A 468 2.90 27.20 -19.73
C ILE A 468 2.02 27.11 -18.48
N VAL A 469 2.44 26.35 -17.47
CA VAL A 469 1.71 26.23 -16.20
C VAL A 469 1.55 27.59 -15.54
N SER A 470 2.62 28.39 -15.46
CA SER A 470 2.57 29.73 -14.86
C SER A 470 1.61 30.64 -15.63
N PHE A 471 1.67 30.60 -16.96
CA PHE A 471 0.81 31.41 -17.82
C PHE A 471 -0.67 31.02 -17.70
N LEU A 472 -0.99 29.72 -17.74
CA LEU A 472 -2.35 29.22 -17.54
C LEU A 472 -2.87 29.56 -16.14
N SER A 473 -2.02 29.47 -15.12
CA SER A 473 -2.35 29.86 -13.75
C SER A 473 -2.68 31.35 -13.63
N ILE A 474 -1.91 32.22 -14.30
CA ILE A 474 -2.17 33.67 -14.34
C ILE A 474 -3.48 33.96 -15.06
N ILE A 475 -3.71 33.36 -16.25
CA ILE A 475 -4.97 33.54 -16.99
C ILE A 475 -6.15 33.10 -16.13
N PHE A 476 -6.05 31.93 -15.50
CA PHE A 476 -7.09 31.42 -14.63
C PHE A 476 -7.35 32.37 -13.46
N MET A 477 -6.31 32.87 -12.79
CA MET A 477 -6.45 33.84 -11.68
C MET A 477 -7.13 35.14 -12.14
N ILE A 478 -6.77 35.66 -13.32
CA ILE A 478 -7.42 36.84 -13.90
C ILE A 478 -8.90 36.54 -14.20
N GLY A 479 -9.20 35.41 -14.84
CA GLY A 479 -10.58 34.99 -15.12
C GLY A 479 -11.40 34.76 -13.85
N ASN A 480 -10.77 34.22 -12.80
CA ASN A 480 -11.40 34.03 -11.50
C ASN A 480 -11.77 35.36 -10.85
N PHE A 481 -10.84 36.31 -10.86
CA PHE A 481 -11.06 37.66 -10.34
C PHE A 481 -12.12 38.44 -11.13
N LEU A 482 -12.15 38.29 -12.47
CA LEU A 482 -13.04 39.06 -13.33
C LEU A 482 -14.46 38.51 -13.41
N SER A 483 -14.63 37.19 -13.39
CA SER A 483 -15.92 36.57 -13.75
C SER A 483 -16.36 35.41 -12.89
N LEU A 484 -15.44 34.58 -12.37
CA LEU A 484 -15.84 33.32 -11.74
C LEU A 484 -16.07 33.44 -10.24
N ASN A 485 -15.41 34.39 -9.55
CA ASN A 485 -15.50 34.61 -8.10
C ASN A 485 -15.41 33.30 -7.27
N LEU A 486 -14.60 32.35 -7.72
CA LEU A 486 -14.38 31.10 -7.01
C LEU A 486 -13.47 31.34 -5.81
N ASP A 487 -13.71 30.57 -4.76
CA ASP A 487 -12.87 30.56 -3.56
C ASP A 487 -11.40 30.26 -3.92
N ILE A 488 -10.49 30.80 -3.11
CA ILE A 488 -9.04 30.65 -3.31
C ILE A 488 -8.61 29.18 -3.37
N ILE A 489 -9.31 28.31 -2.63
CA ILE A 489 -9.08 26.86 -2.62
C ILE A 489 -9.38 26.29 -4.01
N SER A 490 -10.54 26.62 -4.59
CA SER A 490 -10.93 26.19 -5.94
C SER A 490 -9.95 26.69 -7.01
N ALA A 491 -9.40 27.89 -6.83
CA ALA A 491 -8.39 28.42 -7.74
C ALA A 491 -7.05 27.70 -7.65
N ILE A 492 -6.55 27.44 -6.44
CA ILE A 492 -5.32 26.66 -6.22
C ILE A 492 -5.48 25.23 -6.75
N THR A 493 -6.64 24.63 -6.49
CA THR A 493 -7.05 23.32 -7.00
C THR A 493 -6.94 23.29 -8.54
N ALA A 494 -7.52 24.25 -9.25
CA ALA A 494 -7.43 24.31 -10.72
C ALA A 494 -5.97 24.40 -11.23
N ILE A 495 -5.14 25.20 -10.55
CA ILE A 495 -3.70 25.31 -10.86
C ILE A 495 -3.00 23.96 -10.67
N GLU A 496 -3.30 23.24 -9.59
CA GLU A 496 -2.78 21.90 -9.35
C GLU A 496 -3.20 20.90 -10.45
N ILE A 497 -4.44 20.96 -10.94
CA ILE A 497 -4.88 20.11 -12.09
C ILE A 497 -4.00 20.37 -13.30
N PHE A 498 -3.72 21.64 -13.64
CA PHE A 498 -2.87 21.96 -14.78
C PHE A 498 -1.44 21.43 -14.61
N ILE A 499 -0.89 21.54 -13.40
CA ILE A 499 0.41 20.96 -13.07
C ILE A 499 0.39 19.43 -13.28
N PHE A 500 -0.62 18.73 -12.75
CA PHE A 500 -0.71 17.27 -12.89
C PHE A 500 -0.91 16.83 -14.32
N ALA A 501 -1.82 17.47 -15.05
CA ALA A 501 -2.07 17.15 -16.45
C ALA A 501 -0.78 17.29 -17.27
N PHE A 502 0.00 18.34 -17.04
CA PHE A 502 1.24 18.54 -17.75
C PHE A 502 2.31 17.50 -17.39
N PHE A 503 2.56 17.26 -16.09
CA PHE A 503 3.53 16.24 -15.67
C PHE A 503 3.12 14.83 -16.11
N ALA A 504 1.82 14.55 -16.19
CA ALA A 504 1.29 13.31 -16.74
C ALA A 504 1.56 13.19 -18.24
N VAL A 505 1.35 14.25 -19.04
CA VAL A 505 1.66 14.28 -20.48
C VAL A 505 3.17 14.18 -20.73
N TRP A 506 3.98 14.83 -19.92
CA TRP A 506 5.44 14.71 -19.99
C TRP A 506 5.90 13.28 -19.64
N GLY A 507 5.39 12.73 -18.53
CA GLY A 507 5.63 11.34 -18.14
C GLY A 507 5.18 10.38 -19.24
N PHE A 508 4.05 10.64 -19.89
CA PHE A 508 3.54 9.89 -21.04
C PHE A 508 4.55 9.83 -22.19
N ILE A 509 5.21 10.94 -22.52
CA ILE A 509 6.23 10.98 -23.60
C ILE A 509 7.47 10.17 -23.21
N ILE A 510 7.91 10.27 -21.96
CA ILE A 510 9.10 9.58 -21.45
C ILE A 510 8.85 8.08 -21.31
N PHE A 511 7.80 7.69 -20.60
CA PHE A 511 7.56 6.30 -20.23
C PHE A 511 7.26 5.40 -21.43
N GLN A 512 6.73 5.93 -22.52
CA GLN A 512 6.52 5.17 -23.77
C GLN A 512 7.80 4.61 -24.38
N GLN A 513 8.94 5.28 -24.15
CA GLN A 513 10.22 4.88 -24.73
C GLN A 513 10.76 3.60 -24.08
N PHE A 514 10.29 3.24 -22.88
CA PHE A 514 10.83 2.11 -22.10
C PHE A 514 9.85 0.94 -22.02
N SER A 515 10.36 -0.28 -22.04
CA SER A 515 9.53 -1.49 -21.89
C SER A 515 8.74 -1.51 -20.57
N HIS A 516 9.33 -1.00 -19.47
CA HIS A 516 8.64 -0.82 -18.18
C HIS A 516 7.69 0.36 -18.15
N GLY A 517 8.08 1.47 -18.76
CA GLY A 517 7.23 2.65 -18.80
C GLY A 517 5.97 2.42 -19.62
N ARG A 518 5.98 1.48 -20.58
CA ARG A 518 4.78 1.05 -21.29
C ARG A 518 3.71 0.43 -20.39
N ILE A 519 4.09 -0.25 -19.30
CA ILE A 519 3.13 -0.76 -18.31
C ILE A 519 2.38 0.42 -17.66
N LEU A 520 3.13 1.43 -17.24
CA LEU A 520 2.62 2.64 -16.58
C LEU A 520 1.96 3.63 -17.53
N PHE A 521 2.23 3.50 -18.82
CA PHE A 521 1.56 4.28 -19.84
C PHE A 521 0.17 3.69 -20.16
N ILE A 522 0.02 2.37 -20.06
CA ILE A 522 -1.26 1.70 -20.25
C ILE A 522 -2.16 1.86 -19.02
N TRP A 523 -1.55 1.80 -17.82
CA TRP A 523 -2.21 2.04 -16.54
C TRP A 523 -2.51 3.54 -16.37
#